data_AF-A0A4Q3CIG4-F1
#
_entry.id   AF-A0A4Q3CIG4-F1
#
_cell.length_a   1.000
_cell.length_b   1.000
_cell.length_c   1.000
_cell.angle_alpha   90.00
_cell.angle_beta   90.00
_cell.angle_gamma   90.00
#
_symmetry.space_group_name_H-M   'P 1'
#
loop_
_entity.id
_entity.type
_entity.pdbx_description
1 polymer ?
#
loop_
_entity_poly.entity_id
_entity_poly.type
_entity_poly.pdbx_seq_one_letter_code
_entity_poly.pdbx_strand_id
1 'polypeptide(L)'
;MITTALKTIQNNMEGSIVKVNGRTEVVLFNNSVAKYPPAITLASYNYTGTITATHSLCGLNPTKFYLITYIGTTVTVKQSATGVKPSPAGVLTFVLPAPTKAPQTLQFSATRGLVYGTADKSPAATSDNVTTPITYKSSNIAVATIVNGNLHIVGAGVTTITASQAGSVYFTAATDVMQTLTVTPAVLQISAPVKIKAYGTVNPVLQPTYSGFVNGDVAVTTPPVITTAATTASLPGVYPVTLSGAASNNYTFVYGAGKITVTKATLTITANNASKVQGTANPILTLTYSGFVNGDTEAVLTTLPTLVTTAKTASPVGDYAIVATGAAASNYAPLYISGKLTVTAPSALKTMALSSNVEDIETEVTIQQALSPNGDGINDALIISGLQNYRYNTVVIMNTSGILVYKTTGYDNNTK
;
A
#
# COMPACT_ATOMS: atom_id res chain seq x y z
N MET A 1 69.26 -20.73 -23.23
CA MET A 1 70.44 -21.14 -22.44
C MET A 1 70.73 -22.64 -22.46
N ILE A 2 70.06 -23.46 -23.30
CA ILE A 2 70.33 -24.92 -23.42
C ILE A 2 71.57 -25.20 -24.31
N THR A 3 71.91 -24.30 -25.23
CA THR A 3 72.96 -24.49 -26.24
C THR A 3 74.39 -24.44 -25.70
N THR A 4 74.64 -23.79 -24.56
CA THR A 4 76.00 -23.58 -24.04
C THR A 4 76.48 -24.72 -23.14
N ALA A 5 75.58 -25.42 -22.43
CA ALA A 5 75.91 -26.59 -21.61
C ALA A 5 76.19 -27.85 -22.45
N LEU A 6 75.68 -27.89 -23.68
CA LEU A 6 75.88 -28.99 -24.64
C LEU A 6 77.33 -29.07 -25.17
N LYS A 7 78.06 -27.95 -25.20
CA LYS A 7 79.40 -27.88 -25.82
C LYS A 7 80.52 -28.46 -24.96
N THR A 8 80.37 -28.49 -23.64
CA THR A 8 81.43 -29.00 -22.73
C THR A 8 81.43 -30.52 -22.63
N ILE A 9 80.30 -31.18 -22.94
CA ILE A 9 80.18 -32.66 -22.91
C ILE A 9 80.48 -33.27 -24.29
N GLN A 10 80.25 -32.54 -25.39
CA GLN A 10 80.51 -33.00 -26.76
C GLN A 10 81.99 -33.25 -27.08
N ASN A 11 82.94 -32.64 -26.35
CA ASN A 11 84.35 -32.74 -26.74
C ASN A 11 84.98 -34.13 -26.47
N ASN A 12 84.30 -35.05 -25.78
CA ASN A 12 84.82 -36.40 -25.50
C ASN A 12 83.79 -37.54 -25.65
N MET A 13 82.58 -37.31 -26.17
CA MET A 13 81.57 -38.37 -26.36
C MET A 13 80.69 -38.11 -27.59
N GLU A 14 80.57 -39.10 -28.49
CA GLU A 14 79.59 -39.08 -29.59
C GLU A 14 78.21 -39.57 -29.10
N GLY A 15 77.14 -38.85 -29.42
CA GLY A 15 75.77 -39.19 -29.02
C GLY A 15 74.68 -38.45 -29.81
N SER A 16 73.47 -39.01 -29.85
CA SER A 16 72.27 -38.41 -30.46
C SER A 16 71.35 -37.83 -29.39
N ILE A 17 70.78 -36.64 -29.65
CA ILE A 17 69.84 -35.95 -28.75
C ILE A 17 68.43 -36.09 -29.34
N VAL A 18 67.49 -36.63 -28.57
CA VAL A 18 66.08 -36.70 -28.99
C VAL A 18 65.19 -35.94 -28.01
N LYS A 19 64.39 -35.00 -28.53
CA LYS A 19 63.42 -34.21 -27.77
C LYS A 19 62.06 -34.92 -27.77
N VAL A 20 61.48 -35.15 -26.59
CA VAL A 20 60.11 -35.69 -26.47
C VAL A 20 59.24 -34.71 -25.66
N ASN A 21 58.18 -34.20 -26.28
CA ASN A 21 57.09 -33.39 -25.69
C ASN A 21 57.49 -32.42 -24.56
N GLY A 22 58.48 -31.58 -24.82
CA GLY A 22 58.80 -30.40 -24.00
C GLY A 22 59.61 -30.64 -22.73
N ARG A 23 59.64 -31.84 -22.14
CA ARG A 23 60.55 -32.22 -21.04
C ARG A 23 60.80 -33.73 -21.02
N THR A 24 61.84 -34.16 -21.74
CA THR A 24 62.78 -35.27 -21.44
C THR A 24 63.69 -35.40 -22.67
N GLU A 25 64.95 -35.01 -22.54
CA GLU A 25 65.98 -35.21 -23.57
C GLU A 25 66.72 -36.50 -23.25
N VAL A 26 66.53 -37.55 -24.06
CA VAL A 26 67.27 -38.81 -23.94
C VAL A 26 68.54 -38.65 -24.77
N VAL A 27 69.70 -38.82 -24.13
CA VAL A 27 71.01 -38.81 -24.77
C VAL A 27 71.70 -40.13 -24.48
N LEU A 28 72.00 -40.90 -25.54
CA LEU A 28 72.76 -42.14 -25.49
C LEU A 28 74.20 -41.83 -25.91
N PHE A 29 75.18 -42.18 -25.07
CA PHE A 29 76.60 -42.02 -25.39
C PHE A 29 77.26 -43.38 -25.64
N ASN A 30 78.16 -43.43 -26.62
CA ASN A 30 79.12 -44.52 -26.81
C ASN A 30 80.51 -44.00 -26.43
N ASN A 31 81.15 -44.63 -25.44
CA ASN A 31 82.55 -44.31 -25.10
C ASN A 31 83.53 -45.25 -25.83
N SER A 32 83.44 -45.29 -27.16
CA SER A 32 84.43 -45.94 -28.00
C SER A 32 84.70 -45.06 -29.20
N VAL A 33 85.99 -44.81 -29.45
CA VAL A 33 86.51 -43.91 -30.49
C VAL A 33 86.15 -44.45 -31.87
N ALA A 34 84.95 -44.18 -32.37
CA ALA A 34 84.51 -44.58 -33.70
C ALA A 34 83.83 -43.41 -34.41
N LYS A 35 84.28 -43.15 -35.63
CA LYS A 35 84.17 -41.90 -36.40
C LYS A 35 82.86 -41.75 -37.20
N TYR A 36 81.77 -42.39 -36.78
CA TYR A 36 80.49 -42.36 -37.50
C TYR A 36 79.31 -42.51 -36.52
N PRO A 37 78.36 -41.56 -36.46
CA PRO A 37 77.20 -41.72 -35.60
C PRO A 37 76.16 -42.63 -36.28
N PRO A 38 75.83 -43.83 -35.74
CA PRO A 38 74.67 -44.57 -36.20
C PRO A 38 73.37 -43.84 -35.81
N ALA A 39 72.37 -43.86 -36.71
CA ALA A 39 71.08 -43.24 -36.49
C ALA A 39 70.25 -44.01 -35.45
N ILE A 40 69.81 -43.33 -34.39
CA ILE A 40 68.95 -43.90 -33.34
C ILE A 40 67.49 -43.57 -33.69
N THR A 41 66.65 -44.60 -33.83
CA THR A 41 65.20 -44.44 -34.05
C THR A 41 64.44 -44.88 -32.80
N LEU A 42 63.69 -43.96 -32.17
CA LEU A 42 62.85 -44.29 -31.02
C LEU A 42 61.50 -44.84 -31.49
N ALA A 43 61.15 -46.04 -31.03
CA ALA A 43 59.83 -46.59 -31.20
C ALA A 43 58.93 -46.09 -30.05
N SER A 44 58.11 -45.09 -30.34
CA SER A 44 56.92 -44.61 -29.57
C SER A 44 57.03 -44.47 -28.03
N TYR A 45 56.74 -43.27 -27.52
CA TYR A 45 56.52 -43.03 -26.10
C TYR A 45 55.04 -43.25 -25.74
N ASN A 46 54.74 -44.29 -24.96
CA ASN A 46 53.43 -44.46 -24.33
C ASN A 46 53.57 -44.25 -22.82
N TYR A 47 52.64 -43.47 -22.25
CA TYR A 47 52.62 -43.05 -20.84
C TYR A 47 52.47 -44.22 -19.83
N THR A 48 52.41 -45.46 -20.31
CA THR A 48 52.31 -46.70 -19.54
C THR A 48 53.65 -47.37 -19.25
N GLY A 49 54.77 -46.65 -19.33
CA GLY A 49 55.97 -47.00 -18.54
C GLY A 49 56.95 -47.97 -19.20
N THR A 50 57.19 -47.87 -20.49
CA THR A 50 58.37 -48.51 -21.11
C THR A 50 58.89 -47.64 -22.25
N ILE A 51 60.18 -47.27 -22.22
CA ILE A 51 60.85 -46.69 -23.38
C ILE A 51 61.69 -47.80 -24.01
N THR A 52 61.28 -48.25 -25.19
CA THR A 52 62.05 -49.22 -25.98
C THR A 52 62.87 -48.44 -27.01
N ALA A 53 64.18 -48.34 -26.79
CA ALA A 53 65.12 -47.83 -27.78
C ALA A 53 65.75 -49.02 -28.49
N THR A 54 65.49 -49.16 -29.80
CA THR A 54 66.13 -50.21 -30.60
C THR A 54 67.34 -49.60 -31.29
N HIS A 55 68.51 -50.20 -31.10
CA HIS A 55 69.74 -49.76 -31.76
C HIS A 55 70.39 -50.94 -32.48
N SER A 56 70.75 -50.77 -33.74
CA SER A 56 71.63 -51.71 -34.43
C SER A 56 73.08 -51.25 -34.26
N LEU A 57 73.77 -51.86 -33.29
CA LEU A 57 75.21 -51.67 -33.13
C LEU A 57 75.94 -52.53 -34.17
N CYS A 58 76.04 -52.06 -35.41
CA CYS A 58 76.84 -52.74 -36.40
C CYS A 58 78.33 -52.48 -36.10
N GLY A 59 78.96 -53.36 -35.30
CA GLY A 59 80.41 -53.41 -35.10
C GLY A 59 81.01 -52.57 -33.97
N LEU A 60 80.23 -52.00 -33.05
CA LEU A 60 80.75 -51.22 -31.90
C LEU A 60 80.65 -52.02 -30.58
N ASN A 61 81.71 -51.96 -29.75
CA ASN A 61 81.80 -52.57 -28.40
C ASN A 61 81.77 -51.49 -27.29
N PRO A 62 80.64 -50.79 -27.05
CA PRO A 62 80.51 -49.88 -25.92
C PRO A 62 80.60 -50.64 -24.59
N THR A 63 81.36 -50.11 -23.62
CA THR A 63 81.49 -50.71 -22.28
C THR A 63 80.49 -50.16 -21.26
N LYS A 64 79.86 -49.01 -21.56
CA LYS A 64 78.86 -48.34 -20.70
C LYS A 64 77.78 -47.64 -21.53
N PHE A 65 76.53 -47.79 -21.12
CA PHE A 65 75.39 -47.00 -21.60
C PHE A 65 74.85 -46.12 -20.48
N TYR A 66 74.42 -44.90 -20.81
CA TYR A 66 73.86 -43.96 -19.85
C TYR A 66 72.49 -43.50 -20.32
N LEU A 67 71.51 -43.52 -19.41
CA LEU A 67 70.24 -42.84 -19.58
C LEU A 67 70.22 -41.60 -18.69
N ILE A 68 70.15 -40.43 -19.32
CA ILE A 68 70.24 -39.13 -18.65
C ILE A 68 68.90 -38.42 -18.80
N THR A 69 68.45 -37.74 -17.75
CA THR A 69 67.26 -36.87 -17.81
C THR A 69 67.66 -35.44 -17.47
N TYR A 70 67.08 -34.47 -18.20
CA TYR A 70 67.17 -33.04 -17.93
C TYR A 70 65.87 -32.52 -17.30
N ILE A 71 65.97 -31.84 -16.15
CA ILE A 71 64.90 -31.02 -15.59
C ILE A 71 65.47 -29.64 -15.31
N GLY A 72 65.12 -28.64 -16.13
CA GLY A 72 65.70 -27.30 -16.02
C GLY A 72 67.20 -27.30 -16.35
N THR A 73 68.04 -26.92 -15.38
CA THR A 73 69.52 -26.85 -15.50
C THR A 73 70.26 -28.05 -14.88
N THR A 74 69.54 -28.97 -14.23
CA THR A 74 70.15 -30.11 -13.52
C THR A 74 70.16 -31.35 -14.42
N VAL A 75 71.32 -32.02 -14.48
CA VAL A 75 71.53 -33.28 -15.21
C VAL A 75 71.60 -34.42 -14.21
N THR A 76 70.77 -35.46 -14.37
CA THR A 76 70.83 -36.65 -13.51
C THR A 76 70.97 -37.90 -14.36
N VAL A 77 72.00 -38.70 -14.08
CA VAL A 77 72.16 -40.05 -14.63
C VAL A 77 71.18 -40.95 -13.90
N LYS A 78 70.13 -41.44 -14.58
CA LYS A 78 69.10 -42.26 -13.94
C LYS A 78 69.44 -43.75 -13.96
N GLN A 79 70.19 -44.21 -14.94
CA GLN A 79 70.68 -45.59 -15.02
C GLN A 79 71.98 -45.64 -15.83
N SER A 80 72.86 -46.55 -15.44
CA SER A 80 73.99 -47.00 -16.25
C SER A 80 73.92 -48.51 -16.41
N ALA A 81 74.16 -49.00 -17.62
CA ALA A 81 74.36 -50.43 -17.87
C ALA A 81 75.83 -50.66 -18.20
N THR A 82 76.51 -51.46 -17.38
CA THR A 82 77.92 -51.87 -17.53
C THR A 82 77.99 -53.34 -17.94
N GLY A 83 78.72 -53.65 -19.02
CA GLY A 83 79.07 -55.03 -19.37
C GLY A 83 78.07 -55.81 -20.22
N VAL A 84 77.07 -55.16 -20.83
CA VAL A 84 76.17 -55.83 -21.78
C VAL A 84 76.86 -55.94 -23.14
N LYS A 85 77.28 -57.16 -23.53
CA LYS A 85 77.80 -57.43 -24.87
C LYS A 85 76.61 -57.65 -25.82
N PRO A 86 76.33 -56.76 -26.78
CA PRO A 86 75.22 -57.00 -27.70
C PRO A 86 75.61 -58.13 -28.67
N SER A 87 74.77 -59.17 -28.74
CA SER A 87 74.67 -60.02 -29.93
C SER A 87 74.25 -59.16 -31.13
N PRO A 88 74.47 -59.55 -32.41
CA PRO A 88 74.32 -58.68 -33.60
C PRO A 88 72.94 -58.02 -33.85
N ALA A 89 71.97 -58.22 -32.95
CA ALA A 89 70.67 -57.53 -32.92
C ALA A 89 70.17 -57.31 -31.47
N GLY A 90 71.05 -56.95 -30.53
CA GLY A 90 70.70 -56.77 -29.12
C GLY A 90 69.80 -55.55 -28.86
N VAL A 91 68.57 -55.79 -28.41
CA VAL A 91 67.65 -54.73 -27.95
C VAL A 91 67.99 -54.32 -26.51
N LEU A 92 68.27 -53.04 -26.28
CA LEU A 92 68.42 -52.48 -24.93
C LEU A 92 67.08 -51.89 -24.48
N THR A 93 66.41 -52.55 -23.54
CA THR A 93 65.14 -52.06 -22.98
C THR A 93 65.41 -51.30 -21.68
N PHE A 94 65.00 -50.03 -21.63
CA PHE A 94 65.04 -49.23 -20.40
C PHE A 94 63.62 -49.14 -19.82
N VAL A 95 63.41 -49.78 -18.66
CA VAL A 95 62.18 -49.58 -17.89
C VAL A 95 62.38 -48.35 -17.01
N LEU A 96 61.81 -47.23 -17.43
CA LEU A 96 61.71 -46.06 -16.56
C LEU A 96 60.57 -46.29 -15.57
N PRO A 97 60.76 -46.03 -14.26
CA PRO A 97 59.64 -45.99 -13.34
C PRO A 97 58.63 -44.95 -13.84
N ALA A 98 57.34 -45.30 -13.80
CA ALA A 98 56.28 -44.36 -14.13
C ALA A 98 56.51 -43.05 -13.35
N PRO A 99 56.35 -41.87 -13.96
CA PRO A 99 56.55 -40.61 -13.26
C PRO A 99 55.66 -40.59 -12.01
N THR A 100 56.26 -40.40 -10.84
CA THR A 100 55.52 -40.26 -9.59
C THR A 100 54.74 -38.95 -9.65
N LYS A 101 53.42 -39.02 -9.52
CA LYS A 101 52.55 -37.85 -9.49
C LYS A 101 52.90 -36.96 -8.29
N ALA A 102 52.93 -35.65 -8.49
CA ALA A 102 53.12 -34.69 -7.40
C ALA A 102 51.80 -34.47 -6.64
N PRO A 103 51.82 -34.15 -5.33
CA PRO A 103 50.63 -33.63 -4.67
C PRO A 103 50.24 -32.27 -5.26
N GLN A 104 48.95 -32.00 -5.38
CA GLN A 104 48.41 -30.69 -5.77
C GLN A 104 47.84 -29.95 -4.56
N THR A 105 47.85 -28.63 -4.62
CA THR A 105 47.38 -27.74 -3.55
C THR A 105 46.06 -27.09 -3.97
N LEU A 106 44.97 -27.47 -3.30
CA LEU A 106 43.66 -26.83 -3.44
C LEU A 106 43.47 -25.83 -2.28
N GLN A 107 43.19 -24.57 -2.60
CA GLN A 107 42.94 -23.51 -1.63
C GLN A 107 41.51 -23.02 -1.76
N PHE A 108 40.85 -22.85 -0.62
CA PHE A 108 39.52 -22.28 -0.56
C PHE A 108 39.47 -21.32 0.63
N SER A 109 39.64 -20.04 0.34
CA SER A 109 39.61 -18.97 1.34
C SER A 109 38.18 -18.69 1.80
N ALA A 110 38.04 -18.18 3.02
CA ALA A 110 36.74 -17.89 3.62
C ALA A 110 35.89 -16.98 2.73
N THR A 111 34.66 -17.41 2.46
CA THR A 111 33.68 -16.63 1.70
C THR A 111 33.02 -15.61 2.63
N ARG A 112 32.86 -14.36 2.16
CA ARG A 112 32.08 -13.34 2.88
C ARG A 112 30.61 -13.78 2.92
N GLY A 113 29.93 -13.51 4.03
CA GLY A 113 28.49 -13.78 4.17
C GLY A 113 27.70 -13.11 3.03
N LEU A 114 26.73 -13.85 2.48
CA LEU A 114 25.85 -13.39 1.42
C LEU A 114 24.46 -13.09 1.97
N VAL A 115 23.64 -12.39 1.19
CA VAL A 115 22.24 -12.10 1.54
C VAL A 115 21.34 -12.86 0.59
N TYR A 116 20.18 -13.33 1.05
CA TYR A 116 19.17 -13.89 0.15
C TYR A 116 18.82 -12.90 -0.97
N GLY A 117 18.69 -13.39 -2.21
CA GLY A 117 18.57 -12.56 -3.41
C GLY A 117 19.89 -12.11 -4.05
N THR A 118 21.04 -12.46 -3.47
CA THR A 118 22.33 -12.24 -4.12
C THR A 118 22.41 -13.08 -5.41
N ALA A 119 22.75 -12.44 -6.53
CA ALA A 119 22.97 -13.12 -7.80
C ALA A 119 24.11 -14.15 -7.73
N ASP A 120 24.13 -15.08 -8.69
CA ASP A 120 25.09 -16.18 -8.72
C ASP A 120 26.54 -15.72 -8.54
N LYS A 121 27.26 -16.40 -7.65
CA LYS A 121 28.60 -15.98 -7.21
C LYS A 121 29.60 -17.12 -7.30
N SER A 122 30.75 -16.86 -7.91
CA SER A 122 31.84 -17.84 -7.92
C SER A 122 32.30 -18.17 -6.49
N PRO A 123 32.46 -19.46 -6.12
CA PRO A 123 33.04 -19.86 -4.84
C PRO A 123 34.53 -19.47 -4.69
N ALA A 124 35.24 -19.20 -5.78
CA ALA A 124 36.64 -18.73 -5.79
C ALA A 124 37.68 -19.65 -5.11
N ALA A 125 37.51 -20.98 -5.18
CA ALA A 125 38.62 -21.89 -4.86
C ALA A 125 39.68 -21.87 -5.99
N THR A 126 40.94 -22.05 -5.63
CA THR A 126 42.09 -22.02 -6.55
C THR A 126 42.93 -23.28 -6.40
N SER A 127 43.64 -23.66 -7.47
CA SER A 127 44.52 -24.82 -7.48
C SER A 127 45.76 -24.57 -8.34
N ASP A 128 46.87 -25.21 -8.00
CA ASP A 128 48.08 -25.29 -8.82
C ASP A 128 47.95 -26.27 -10.01
N ASN A 129 46.95 -27.15 -9.98
CA ASN A 129 46.59 -28.01 -11.11
C ASN A 129 45.54 -27.34 -12.01
N VAL A 130 45.97 -26.85 -13.18
CA VAL A 130 45.11 -26.19 -14.18
C VAL A 130 44.51 -27.15 -15.22
N THR A 131 44.80 -28.44 -15.12
CA THR A 131 44.43 -29.44 -16.17
C THR A 131 43.10 -30.13 -15.92
N THR A 132 42.62 -30.11 -14.68
CA THR A 132 41.35 -30.71 -14.26
C THR A 132 40.49 -29.66 -13.57
N PRO A 133 39.18 -29.58 -13.84
CA PRO A 133 38.33 -28.56 -13.24
C PRO A 133 38.12 -28.79 -11.74
N ILE A 134 37.94 -27.69 -11.00
CA ILE A 134 37.46 -27.73 -9.62
C ILE A 134 35.94 -27.95 -9.66
N THR A 135 35.44 -28.83 -8.82
CA THR A 135 34.02 -29.11 -8.65
C THR A 135 33.58 -28.71 -7.24
N TYR A 136 32.31 -28.35 -7.09
CA TYR A 136 31.75 -27.88 -5.83
C TYR A 136 30.51 -28.68 -5.44
N LYS A 137 30.34 -28.87 -4.14
CA LYS A 137 29.14 -29.49 -3.55
C LYS A 137 28.68 -28.69 -2.34
N SER A 138 27.38 -28.47 -2.23
CA SER A 138 26.75 -27.89 -1.04
C SER A 138 26.24 -29.01 -0.13
N SER A 139 26.44 -28.87 1.18
CA SER A 139 25.87 -29.79 2.18
C SER A 139 24.37 -29.55 2.42
N ASN A 140 23.87 -28.34 2.12
CA ASN A 140 22.46 -27.97 2.25
C ASN A 140 21.99 -27.18 1.01
N ILE A 141 21.25 -27.87 0.15
CA ILE A 141 20.70 -27.31 -1.10
C ILE A 141 19.55 -26.32 -0.89
N ALA A 142 18.92 -26.31 0.29
CA ALA A 142 17.88 -25.32 0.61
C ALA A 142 18.47 -23.93 0.87
N VAL A 143 19.78 -23.83 1.13
CA VAL A 143 20.50 -22.56 1.32
C VAL A 143 21.20 -22.15 0.04
N ALA A 144 22.00 -23.05 -0.55
CA ALA A 144 22.68 -22.78 -1.82
C ALA A 144 22.88 -24.05 -2.64
N THR A 145 22.76 -23.92 -3.96
CA THR A 145 23.07 -24.95 -4.95
C THR A 145 24.26 -24.53 -5.81
N ILE A 146 24.79 -25.44 -6.62
CA ILE A 146 25.87 -25.16 -7.57
C ILE A 146 25.29 -25.21 -8.98
N VAL A 147 25.30 -24.07 -9.67
CA VAL A 147 24.80 -23.93 -11.05
C VAL A 147 25.92 -23.39 -11.90
N ASN A 148 26.31 -24.14 -12.95
CA ASN A 148 27.41 -23.78 -13.85
C ASN A 148 28.73 -23.40 -13.12
N GLY A 149 29.02 -24.08 -12.00
CA GLY A 149 30.20 -23.83 -11.17
C GLY A 149 30.10 -22.63 -10.22
N ASN A 150 28.97 -21.92 -10.20
CA ASN A 150 28.70 -20.81 -9.29
C ASN A 150 27.77 -21.22 -8.14
N LEU A 151 27.87 -20.53 -7.01
CA LEU A 151 26.89 -20.55 -5.94
C LEU A 151 25.61 -19.88 -6.43
N HIS A 152 24.50 -20.62 -6.37
CA HIS A 152 23.17 -20.10 -6.58
C HIS A 152 22.41 -20.10 -5.24
N ILE A 153 21.98 -18.92 -4.76
CA ILE A 153 21.41 -18.76 -3.43
C ILE A 153 19.91 -19.06 -3.45
N VAL A 154 19.51 -20.09 -2.72
CA VAL A 154 18.14 -20.61 -2.68
C VAL A 154 17.39 -20.15 -1.42
N GLY A 155 18.10 -19.93 -0.32
CA GLY A 155 17.48 -19.53 0.94
C GLY A 155 18.48 -19.01 1.96
N ALA A 156 17.97 -18.34 2.99
CA ALA A 156 18.76 -17.93 4.13
C ALA A 156 19.08 -19.13 5.03
N GLY A 157 20.25 -19.10 5.65
CA GLY A 157 20.74 -20.17 6.53
C GLY A 157 22.23 -20.38 6.39
N VAL A 158 22.69 -21.56 6.80
CA VAL A 158 24.10 -21.94 6.79
C VAL A 158 24.26 -23.24 6.00
N THR A 159 25.27 -23.29 5.13
CA THR A 159 25.68 -24.51 4.40
C THR A 159 27.20 -24.58 4.33
N THR A 160 27.74 -25.77 4.11
CA THR A 160 29.17 -25.98 3.84
C THR A 160 29.33 -26.25 2.36
N ILE A 161 30.21 -25.48 1.71
CA ILE A 161 30.64 -25.70 0.34
C ILE A 161 31.95 -26.49 0.37
N THR A 162 31.96 -27.66 -0.25
CA THR A 162 33.15 -28.49 -0.44
C THR A 162 33.68 -28.26 -1.85
N ALA A 163 34.95 -27.90 -1.97
CA ALA A 163 35.66 -27.87 -3.24
C ALA A 163 36.50 -29.15 -3.38
N SER A 164 36.36 -29.81 -4.52
CA SER A 164 37.01 -31.08 -4.85
C SER A 164 37.68 -30.98 -6.22
N GLN A 165 38.88 -31.53 -6.34
CA GLN A 165 39.59 -31.58 -7.61
C GLN A 165 40.25 -32.95 -7.81
N ALA A 166 39.87 -33.61 -8.90
CA ALA A 166 40.49 -34.86 -9.32
C ALA A 166 41.99 -34.68 -9.61
N GLY A 167 42.75 -35.76 -9.53
CA GLY A 167 44.14 -35.77 -9.98
C GLY A 167 44.23 -35.76 -11.49
N SER A 168 45.41 -35.43 -12.01
CA SER A 168 45.73 -35.51 -13.43
C SER A 168 46.78 -36.59 -13.71
N VAL A 169 47.35 -36.58 -14.91
CA VAL A 169 48.54 -37.40 -15.22
C VAL A 169 49.78 -36.93 -14.45
N TYR A 170 49.82 -35.66 -14.04
CA TYR A 170 50.95 -35.04 -13.32
C TYR A 170 50.73 -34.93 -11.81
N PHE A 171 49.47 -34.85 -11.38
CA PHE A 171 49.10 -34.59 -9.99
C PHE A 171 48.23 -35.69 -9.38
N THR A 172 48.42 -36.00 -8.10
CA THR A 172 47.43 -36.79 -7.33
C THR A 172 46.17 -35.96 -7.09
N ALA A 173 45.06 -36.61 -6.71
CA ALA A 173 43.87 -35.87 -6.30
C ALA A 173 44.16 -34.95 -5.11
N ALA A 174 43.46 -33.81 -5.05
CA ALA A 174 43.57 -32.89 -3.93
C ALA A 174 42.79 -33.45 -2.74
N THR A 175 43.23 -33.12 -1.53
CA THR A 175 42.35 -33.23 -0.36
C THR A 175 41.25 -32.18 -0.48
N ASP A 176 40.01 -32.59 -0.26
CA ASP A 176 38.86 -31.68 -0.27
C ASP A 176 39.03 -30.57 0.76
N VAL A 177 38.71 -29.34 0.37
CA VAL A 177 38.69 -28.18 1.25
C VAL A 177 37.27 -27.67 1.39
N MET A 178 36.92 -27.23 2.60
CA MET A 178 35.56 -26.88 2.97
C MET A 178 35.48 -25.44 3.46
N GLN A 179 34.41 -24.75 3.09
CA GLN A 179 34.09 -23.41 3.58
C GLN A 179 32.63 -23.32 4.02
N THR A 180 32.40 -22.67 5.15
CA THR A 180 31.06 -22.38 5.64
C THR A 180 30.53 -21.13 4.95
N LEU A 181 29.41 -21.26 4.25
CA LEU A 181 28.65 -20.17 3.67
C LEU A 181 27.48 -19.84 4.58
N THR A 182 27.45 -18.60 5.06
CA THR A 182 26.30 -18.03 5.77
C THR A 182 25.54 -17.11 4.83
N VAL A 183 24.25 -17.37 4.66
CA VAL A 183 23.30 -16.53 3.92
C VAL A 183 22.36 -15.89 4.92
N THR A 184 22.43 -14.57 5.08
CA THR A 184 21.48 -13.84 5.93
C THR A 184 20.17 -13.58 5.18
N PRO A 185 19.02 -13.53 5.87
CA PRO A 185 17.76 -13.14 5.25
C PRO A 185 17.84 -11.75 4.61
N ALA A 186 17.09 -11.53 3.54
CA ALA A 186 16.90 -10.20 2.95
C ALA A 186 16.02 -9.33 3.87
N VAL A 187 16.06 -8.01 3.70
CA VAL A 187 15.17 -7.11 4.44
C VAL A 187 13.92 -6.86 3.61
N LEU A 188 12.74 -7.14 4.17
CA LEU A 188 11.45 -6.80 3.60
C LEU A 188 10.79 -5.67 4.40
N GLN A 189 10.45 -4.58 3.72
CA GLN A 189 9.71 -3.47 4.29
C GLN A 189 8.21 -3.76 4.18
N ILE A 190 7.49 -3.69 5.30
CA ILE A 190 6.03 -3.84 5.34
C ILE A 190 5.42 -2.56 5.87
N SER A 191 4.59 -1.87 5.09
CA SER A 191 3.96 -0.61 5.50
C SER A 191 2.48 -0.80 5.79
N ALA A 192 2.03 -0.30 6.95
CA ALA A 192 0.61 -0.23 7.27
C ALA A 192 -0.06 0.87 6.44
N PRO A 193 -1.35 0.70 6.09
CA PRO A 193 -2.06 1.68 5.28
C PRO A 193 -2.35 2.97 6.06
N VAL A 194 -2.46 4.07 5.32
CA VAL A 194 -3.02 5.33 5.79
C VAL A 194 -4.43 5.48 5.22
N LYS A 195 -5.42 5.67 6.09
CA LYS A 195 -6.84 5.75 5.71
C LYS A 195 -7.55 6.89 6.44
N ILE A 196 -8.70 7.27 5.91
CA ILE A 196 -9.60 8.27 6.50
C ILE A 196 -11.00 7.66 6.56
N LYS A 197 -11.74 7.98 7.62
CA LYS A 197 -13.16 7.64 7.78
C LYS A 197 -13.90 8.75 8.50
N ALA A 198 -15.22 8.84 8.32
CA ALA A 198 -16.05 9.73 9.13
C ALA A 198 -16.49 9.05 10.44
N TYR A 199 -16.79 9.84 11.46
CA TYR A 199 -17.40 9.37 12.70
C TYR A 199 -18.68 8.54 12.42
N GLY A 200 -18.85 7.42 13.10
CA GLY A 200 -20.00 6.50 12.93
C GLY A 200 -19.96 5.64 11.67
N THR A 201 -18.90 5.70 10.86
CA THR A 201 -18.70 4.76 9.75
C THR A 201 -17.85 3.57 10.20
N VAL A 202 -18.04 2.40 9.57
CA VAL A 202 -17.18 1.23 9.83
C VAL A 202 -15.73 1.51 9.44
N ASN A 203 -14.78 0.79 10.03
CA ASN A 203 -13.39 0.93 9.62
C ASN A 203 -13.20 0.49 8.16
N PRO A 204 -12.38 1.21 7.37
CA PRO A 204 -12.00 0.76 6.05
C PRO A 204 -11.17 -0.51 6.12
N VAL A 205 -11.19 -1.31 5.05
CA VAL A 205 -10.33 -2.49 4.94
C VAL A 205 -8.87 -2.07 5.03
N LEU A 206 -8.12 -2.71 5.92
CA LEU A 206 -6.70 -2.49 6.12
C LEU A 206 -5.92 -3.57 5.36
N GLN A 207 -5.07 -3.12 4.44
CA GLN A 207 -4.19 -3.99 3.66
C GLN A 207 -2.77 -3.41 3.71
N PRO A 208 -1.75 -4.20 4.06
CA PRO A 208 -0.37 -3.75 4.11
C PRO A 208 0.24 -3.77 2.70
N THR A 209 1.30 -2.99 2.50
CA THR A 209 2.11 -3.04 1.29
C THR A 209 3.51 -3.56 1.61
N TYR A 210 4.13 -4.21 0.63
CA TYR A 210 5.45 -4.83 0.76
C TYR A 210 6.42 -4.21 -0.24
N SER A 211 7.68 -4.05 0.15
CA SER A 211 8.77 -3.65 -0.73
C SER A 211 10.06 -4.37 -0.34
N GLY A 212 10.82 -4.83 -1.34
CA GLY A 212 12.08 -5.54 -1.14
C GLY A 212 12.01 -7.07 -1.33
N PHE A 213 10.94 -7.61 -1.92
CA PHE A 213 10.97 -8.99 -2.39
C PHE A 213 12.06 -9.19 -3.44
N VAL A 214 12.72 -10.33 -3.40
CA VAL A 214 13.77 -10.76 -4.33
C VAL A 214 13.39 -12.12 -4.92
N ASN A 215 14.11 -12.57 -5.95
CA ASN A 215 13.93 -13.89 -6.56
C ASN A 215 12.51 -14.20 -7.09
N GLY A 216 11.71 -13.16 -7.38
CA GLY A 216 10.34 -13.33 -7.86
C GLY A 216 9.33 -13.69 -6.77
N ASP A 217 9.71 -13.62 -5.49
CA ASP A 217 8.79 -13.81 -4.37
C ASP A 217 7.68 -12.76 -4.40
N VAL A 218 6.45 -13.18 -4.06
CA VAL A 218 5.26 -12.30 -4.04
C VAL A 218 4.53 -12.30 -2.70
N ALA A 219 4.93 -13.15 -1.77
CA ALA A 219 4.28 -13.31 -0.48
C ALA A 219 5.25 -13.79 0.60
N VAL A 220 4.90 -13.51 1.85
CA VAL A 220 5.52 -14.09 3.05
C VAL A 220 4.78 -15.37 3.44
N THR A 221 5.42 -16.26 4.20
CA THR A 221 4.78 -17.52 4.62
C THR A 221 3.67 -17.28 5.66
N THR A 222 3.87 -16.30 6.53
CA THR A 222 2.85 -15.84 7.48
C THR A 222 2.64 -14.34 7.29
N PRO A 223 1.44 -13.90 6.87
CA PRO A 223 1.10 -12.48 6.76
C PRO A 223 1.20 -11.74 8.12
N PRO A 224 1.44 -10.42 8.12
CA PRO A 224 1.45 -9.64 9.35
C PRO A 224 0.04 -9.55 9.94
N VAL A 225 -0.01 -9.52 11.26
CA VAL A 225 -1.18 -9.08 12.01
C VAL A 225 -1.26 -7.56 11.92
N ILE A 226 -2.45 -7.04 11.61
CA ILE A 226 -2.73 -5.61 11.50
C ILE A 226 -3.68 -5.22 12.62
N THR A 227 -3.29 -4.26 13.45
CA THR A 227 -4.09 -3.83 14.59
C THR A 227 -4.33 -2.34 14.61
N THR A 228 -5.51 -1.93 15.08
CA THR A 228 -5.86 -0.55 15.36
C THR A 228 -6.87 -0.49 16.51
N ALA A 229 -6.82 0.57 17.31
CA ALA A 229 -7.82 0.85 18.34
C ALA A 229 -9.05 1.59 17.78
N ALA A 230 -9.04 1.99 16.50
CA ALA A 230 -10.18 2.63 15.89
C ALA A 230 -11.38 1.66 15.85
N THR A 231 -12.56 2.15 16.16
CA THR A 231 -13.84 1.45 16.04
C THR A 231 -14.83 2.33 15.27
N THR A 232 -16.01 1.80 14.95
CA THR A 232 -17.11 2.59 14.35
C THR A 232 -17.46 3.84 15.17
N ALA A 233 -17.39 3.73 16.51
CA ALA A 233 -17.74 4.80 17.44
C ALA A 233 -16.55 5.65 17.91
N SER A 234 -15.34 5.41 17.38
CA SER A 234 -14.17 6.23 17.68
C SER A 234 -14.42 7.71 17.37
N LEU A 235 -14.18 8.58 18.34
CA LEU A 235 -14.28 10.03 18.16
C LEU A 235 -13.30 10.56 17.10
N PRO A 236 -13.52 11.76 16.53
CA PRO A 236 -12.58 12.37 15.61
C PRO A 236 -11.18 12.48 16.21
N GLY A 237 -10.17 12.08 15.42
CA GLY A 237 -8.80 11.94 15.90
C GLY A 237 -7.95 11.05 14.99
N VAL A 238 -6.72 10.78 15.40
CA VAL A 238 -5.79 9.91 14.67
C VAL A 238 -5.56 8.63 15.47
N TYR A 239 -5.83 7.50 14.84
CA TYR A 239 -5.70 6.18 15.43
C TYR A 239 -4.55 5.41 14.74
N PRO A 240 -3.51 4.99 15.47
CA PRO A 240 -2.42 4.22 14.88
C PRO A 240 -2.89 2.91 14.25
N VAL A 241 -2.22 2.52 13.17
CA VAL A 241 -2.29 1.18 12.59
C VAL A 241 -0.89 0.57 12.69
N THR A 242 -0.77 -0.53 13.42
CA THR A 242 0.50 -1.21 13.67
C THR A 242 0.51 -2.59 13.02
N LEU A 243 1.71 -3.04 12.67
CA LEU A 243 1.96 -4.34 12.06
C LEU A 243 2.88 -5.16 12.96
N SER A 244 2.64 -6.47 13.02
CA SER A 244 3.50 -7.41 13.73
C SER A 244 3.35 -8.84 13.21
N GLY A 245 4.20 -9.75 13.64
CA GLY A 245 3.98 -11.19 13.46
C GLY A 245 4.17 -11.75 12.05
N ALA A 246 4.64 -10.96 11.06
CA ALA A 246 5.02 -11.53 9.78
C ALA A 246 6.18 -12.51 9.95
N ALA A 247 6.16 -13.60 9.20
CA ALA A 247 7.21 -14.61 9.20
C ALA A 247 7.54 -15.07 7.78
N SER A 248 8.83 -15.28 7.53
CA SER A 248 9.39 -15.95 6.36
C SER A 248 10.85 -16.28 6.66
N ASN A 249 11.30 -17.50 6.34
CA ASN A 249 12.68 -17.92 6.63
C ASN A 249 13.73 -17.07 5.90
N ASN A 250 13.36 -16.54 4.73
CA ASN A 250 14.26 -15.81 3.83
C ASN A 250 14.24 -14.29 4.02
N TYR A 251 13.39 -13.76 4.92
CA TYR A 251 13.28 -12.33 5.15
C TYR A 251 13.30 -11.95 6.64
N THR A 252 13.95 -10.83 6.93
CA THR A 252 13.71 -10.03 8.14
C THR A 252 12.74 -8.90 7.81
N PHE A 253 11.98 -8.43 8.80
CA PHE A 253 10.90 -7.46 8.58
C PHE A 253 11.18 -6.14 9.25
N VAL A 254 10.93 -5.06 8.52
CA VAL A 254 10.87 -3.71 9.06
C VAL A 254 9.46 -3.19 8.85
N TYR A 255 8.82 -2.77 9.95
CA TYR A 255 7.43 -2.34 9.94
C TYR A 255 7.32 -0.82 9.88
N GLY A 256 6.68 -0.32 8.83
CA GLY A 256 6.24 1.07 8.70
C GLY A 256 4.87 1.25 9.34
N ALA A 257 4.74 2.24 10.22
CA ALA A 257 3.47 2.57 10.88
C ALA A 257 2.48 3.23 9.91
N GLY A 258 1.19 2.93 10.08
CA GLY A 258 0.08 3.57 9.38
C GLY A 258 -0.87 4.26 10.35
N LYS A 259 -2.00 4.76 9.85
CA LYS A 259 -3.02 5.42 10.67
C LYS A 259 -4.39 5.44 10.02
N ILE A 260 -5.43 5.50 10.84
CA ILE A 260 -6.78 5.89 10.46
C ILE A 260 -7.06 7.27 11.05
N THR A 261 -7.32 8.26 10.20
CA THR A 261 -7.83 9.56 10.64
C THR A 261 -9.36 9.52 10.64
N VAL A 262 -9.97 9.73 11.80
CA VAL A 262 -11.41 9.87 11.94
C VAL A 262 -11.77 11.35 11.85
N THR A 263 -12.59 11.73 10.88
CA THR A 263 -13.14 13.08 10.75
C THR A 263 -14.51 13.18 11.41
N LYS A 264 -14.93 14.40 11.74
CA LYS A 264 -16.30 14.65 12.21
C LYS A 264 -17.32 14.18 11.17
N ALA A 265 -18.45 13.64 11.63
CA ALA A 265 -19.61 13.39 10.79
C ALA A 265 -20.34 14.71 10.51
N THR A 266 -21.04 14.81 9.39
CA THR A 266 -21.87 15.99 9.12
C THR A 266 -23.18 15.90 9.89
N LEU A 267 -23.52 16.96 10.63
CA LEU A 267 -24.83 17.11 11.25
C LEU A 267 -25.57 18.27 10.58
N THR A 268 -26.68 17.97 9.92
CA THR A 268 -27.50 18.99 9.26
C THR A 268 -28.50 19.56 10.26
N ILE A 269 -28.45 20.88 10.45
CA ILE A 269 -29.32 21.64 11.34
C ILE A 269 -30.20 22.55 10.48
N THR A 270 -31.49 22.24 10.43
CA THR A 270 -32.45 22.97 9.61
C THR A 270 -33.33 23.83 10.49
N ALA A 271 -33.31 25.15 10.29
CA ALA A 271 -34.28 26.02 10.92
C ALA A 271 -35.65 25.80 10.27
N ASN A 272 -36.68 25.55 11.08
CA ASN A 272 -38.03 25.30 10.58
C ASN A 272 -38.69 26.62 10.15
N ASN A 273 -39.54 26.54 9.15
CA ASN A 273 -40.35 27.69 8.74
C ASN A 273 -41.38 28.05 9.81
N ALA A 274 -41.72 29.33 9.89
CA ALA A 274 -42.72 29.85 10.81
C ALA A 274 -43.49 31.01 10.16
N SER A 275 -44.58 31.44 10.79
CA SER A 275 -45.35 32.59 10.34
C SER A 275 -45.83 33.44 11.52
N LYS A 276 -46.03 34.73 11.26
CA LYS A 276 -46.66 35.67 12.20
C LYS A 276 -47.50 36.71 11.47
N VAL A 277 -48.38 37.36 12.18
CA VAL A 277 -49.10 38.54 11.69
C VAL A 277 -48.29 39.79 12.03
N GLN A 278 -48.27 40.78 11.14
CA GLN A 278 -47.61 42.05 11.41
C GLN A 278 -48.13 42.69 12.71
N GLY A 279 -47.20 43.16 13.56
CA GLY A 279 -47.54 43.76 14.86
C GLY A 279 -47.58 42.77 16.02
N THR A 280 -47.55 41.45 15.78
CA THR A 280 -47.44 40.45 16.86
C THR A 280 -45.98 40.18 17.22
N ALA A 281 -45.70 39.58 18.38
CA ALA A 281 -44.37 39.06 18.70
C ALA A 281 -43.96 37.97 17.69
N ASN A 282 -42.65 37.72 17.59
CA ASN A 282 -42.16 36.57 16.82
C ASN A 282 -42.58 35.27 17.52
N PRO A 283 -42.91 34.20 16.76
CA PRO A 283 -43.17 32.90 17.35
C PRO A 283 -41.87 32.32 17.93
N ILE A 284 -41.99 31.29 18.76
CA ILE A 284 -40.85 30.47 19.14
C ILE A 284 -40.31 29.81 17.88
N LEU A 285 -39.06 30.12 17.54
CA LEU A 285 -38.38 29.52 16.40
C LEU A 285 -37.97 28.09 16.77
N THR A 286 -38.13 27.17 15.83
CA THR A 286 -37.80 25.75 16.03
C THR A 286 -36.84 25.28 14.95
N LEU A 287 -36.22 24.11 15.15
CA LEU A 287 -35.29 23.50 14.21
C LEU A 287 -35.46 21.98 14.19
N THR A 288 -34.81 21.34 13.24
CA THR A 288 -34.69 19.88 13.13
C THR A 288 -33.26 19.47 12.83
N TYR A 289 -32.87 18.31 13.37
CA TYR A 289 -31.55 17.70 13.15
C TYR A 289 -31.67 16.49 12.24
N SER A 290 -30.66 16.27 11.39
CA SER A 290 -30.49 15.01 10.66
C SER A 290 -29.00 14.68 10.50
N GLY A 291 -28.67 13.39 10.52
CA GLY A 291 -27.29 12.93 10.37
C GLY A 291 -26.60 12.47 11.66
N PHE A 292 -27.30 12.41 12.80
CA PHE A 292 -26.79 11.69 13.96
C PHE A 292 -26.57 10.21 13.61
N VAL A 293 -25.46 9.66 14.10
CA VAL A 293 -25.01 8.27 13.93
C VAL A 293 -24.76 7.65 15.29
N ASN A 294 -24.55 6.33 15.36
CA ASN A 294 -24.30 5.59 16.62
C ASN A 294 -25.40 5.73 17.70
N GLY A 295 -26.63 6.10 17.33
CA GLY A 295 -27.70 6.35 18.30
C GLY A 295 -27.55 7.68 19.05
N ASP A 296 -26.65 8.56 18.60
CA ASP A 296 -26.50 9.89 19.15
C ASP A 296 -27.78 10.72 18.99
N THR A 297 -27.94 11.69 19.88
CA THR A 297 -29.03 12.67 19.87
C THR A 297 -28.46 14.07 20.12
N GLU A 298 -29.31 15.09 20.22
CA GLU A 298 -28.93 16.47 20.56
C GLU A 298 -28.07 16.56 21.83
N ALA A 299 -28.15 15.59 22.75
CA ALA A 299 -27.35 15.52 23.96
C ALA A 299 -25.82 15.50 23.74
N VAL A 300 -25.34 15.16 22.54
CA VAL A 300 -23.90 15.16 22.21
C VAL A 300 -23.38 16.54 21.80
N LEU A 301 -24.27 17.52 21.61
CA LEU A 301 -23.88 18.89 21.32
C LEU A 301 -23.33 19.55 22.60
N THR A 302 -22.08 20.01 22.55
CA THR A 302 -21.47 20.79 23.62
C THR A 302 -21.99 22.23 23.63
N THR A 303 -22.57 22.68 22.52
CA THR A 303 -23.23 23.97 22.38
C THR A 303 -24.44 23.80 21.48
N LEU A 304 -25.62 24.16 21.98
CA LEU A 304 -26.85 24.14 21.20
C LEU A 304 -26.85 25.29 20.17
N PRO A 305 -27.44 25.10 18.99
CA PRO A 305 -27.57 26.16 18.00
C PRO A 305 -28.53 27.25 18.48
N THR A 306 -28.21 28.50 18.11
CA THR A 306 -29.10 29.65 18.29
C THR A 306 -29.80 29.95 16.98
N LEU A 307 -31.12 30.17 17.04
CA LEU A 307 -31.92 30.62 15.91
C LEU A 307 -32.07 32.14 15.94
N VAL A 308 -31.76 32.79 14.83
CA VAL A 308 -31.89 34.24 14.67
C VAL A 308 -32.70 34.59 13.43
N THR A 309 -33.45 35.68 13.52
CA THR A 309 -34.12 36.30 12.38
C THR A 309 -34.01 37.81 12.51
N THR A 310 -33.99 38.52 11.39
CA THR A 310 -34.00 39.99 11.37
C THR A 310 -35.40 40.57 11.57
N ALA A 311 -36.46 39.73 11.52
CA ALA A 311 -37.82 40.17 11.78
C ALA A 311 -37.99 40.64 13.24
N LYS A 312 -38.66 41.76 13.44
CA LYS A 312 -39.07 42.33 14.72
C LYS A 312 -40.59 42.32 14.84
N THR A 313 -41.12 42.70 16.00
CA THR A 313 -42.57 42.82 16.24
C THR A 313 -43.27 43.65 15.15
N ALA A 314 -42.68 44.80 14.79
CA ALA A 314 -43.22 45.74 13.80
C ALA A 314 -42.68 45.53 12.36
N SER A 315 -42.04 44.40 12.06
CA SER A 315 -41.53 44.14 10.70
C SER A 315 -42.66 44.19 9.66
N PRO A 316 -42.44 44.81 8.49
CA PRO A 316 -43.38 44.79 7.38
C PRO A 316 -43.77 43.38 6.92
N VAL A 317 -44.87 43.29 6.16
CA VAL A 317 -45.25 42.06 5.44
C VAL A 317 -44.12 41.63 4.52
N GLY A 318 -43.80 40.35 4.54
CA GLY A 318 -42.71 39.79 3.75
C GLY A 318 -42.07 38.58 4.40
N ASP A 319 -40.94 38.17 3.84
CA ASP A 319 -40.25 36.94 4.23
C ASP A 319 -38.88 37.27 4.81
N TYR A 320 -38.61 36.69 5.97
CA TYR A 320 -37.37 36.89 6.72
C TYR A 320 -36.69 35.55 6.93
N ALA A 321 -35.39 35.47 6.67
CA ALA A 321 -34.64 34.25 6.93
C ALA A 321 -34.62 33.93 8.44
N ILE A 322 -34.73 32.64 8.75
CA ILE A 322 -34.41 32.09 10.07
C ILE A 322 -33.10 31.33 9.90
N VAL A 323 -32.05 31.78 10.58
CA VAL A 323 -30.70 31.21 10.45
C VAL A 323 -30.32 30.55 11.77
N ALA A 324 -29.84 29.31 11.70
CA ALA A 324 -29.22 28.62 12.82
C ALA A 324 -27.70 28.87 12.82
N THR A 325 -27.11 29.04 14.00
CA THR A 325 -25.66 29.23 14.15
C THR A 325 -25.16 28.74 15.51
N GLY A 326 -23.85 28.58 15.67
CA GLY A 326 -23.20 28.39 16.97
C GLY A 326 -23.24 26.98 17.56
N ALA A 327 -23.86 26.01 16.90
CA ALA A 327 -23.80 24.61 17.33
C ALA A 327 -22.35 24.10 17.34
N ALA A 328 -22.00 23.30 18.35
CA ALA A 328 -20.70 22.67 18.44
C ALA A 328 -20.82 21.27 19.03
N ALA A 329 -19.99 20.36 18.53
CA ALA A 329 -19.85 18.99 19.04
C ALA A 329 -18.43 18.46 18.78
N SER A 330 -18.02 17.50 19.61
CA SER A 330 -16.72 16.82 19.45
C SER A 330 -16.69 15.93 18.21
N ASN A 331 -17.83 15.33 17.85
CA ASN A 331 -17.98 14.30 16.81
C ASN A 331 -18.72 14.77 15.55
N TYR A 332 -19.36 15.94 15.56
CA TYR A 332 -20.10 16.47 14.42
C TYR A 332 -19.62 17.84 13.95
N ALA A 333 -19.63 18.02 12.62
CA ALA A 333 -19.46 19.27 11.92
C ALA A 333 -20.85 19.78 11.48
N PRO A 334 -21.34 20.89 12.04
CA PRO A 334 -22.65 21.43 11.69
C PRO A 334 -22.72 21.92 10.23
N LEU A 335 -23.82 21.61 9.56
CA LEU A 335 -24.23 22.17 8.29
C LEU A 335 -25.59 22.84 8.48
N TYR A 336 -25.66 24.16 8.30
CA TYR A 336 -26.88 24.92 8.54
C TYR A 336 -27.72 25.10 7.27
N ILE A 337 -29.02 24.86 7.41
CA ILE A 337 -30.03 25.16 6.38
C ILE A 337 -31.00 26.19 6.97
N SER A 338 -31.14 27.33 6.28
CA SER A 338 -32.02 28.41 6.71
C SER A 338 -33.49 28.07 6.50
N GLY A 339 -34.31 28.48 7.46
CA GLY A 339 -35.76 28.49 7.38
C GLY A 339 -36.28 29.87 7.00
N LYS A 340 -37.61 30.01 7.02
CA LYS A 340 -38.33 31.20 6.58
C LYS A 340 -39.40 31.59 7.58
N LEU A 341 -39.35 32.83 8.05
CA LEU A 341 -40.43 33.48 8.80
C LEU A 341 -41.25 34.37 7.85
N THR A 342 -42.49 33.98 7.59
CA THR A 342 -43.42 34.77 6.78
C THR A 342 -44.27 35.69 7.67
N VAL A 343 -44.18 36.99 7.43
CA VAL A 343 -45.01 38.02 8.08
C VAL A 343 -46.18 38.34 7.16
N THR A 344 -47.40 38.06 7.62
CA THR A 344 -48.63 38.36 6.87
C THR A 344 -49.27 39.66 7.33
N ALA A 345 -50.03 40.30 6.44
CA ALA A 345 -50.83 41.46 6.81
C ALA A 345 -51.85 41.10 7.92
N PRO A 346 -52.21 42.03 8.81
CA PRO A 346 -53.37 41.86 9.66
C PRO A 346 -54.61 41.67 8.78
N SER A 347 -55.49 40.75 9.16
CA SER A 347 -56.79 40.62 8.49
C SER A 347 -57.49 41.97 8.53
N ALA A 348 -57.91 42.49 7.37
CA ALA A 348 -58.67 43.73 7.31
C ALA A 348 -59.94 43.58 8.16
N LEU A 349 -60.19 44.52 9.06
CA LEU A 349 -61.49 44.65 9.70
C LEU A 349 -62.50 44.90 8.59
N LYS A 350 -63.42 43.96 8.40
CA LYS A 350 -64.60 44.17 7.56
C LYS A 350 -65.47 45.17 8.30
N THR A 351 -65.36 46.45 7.98
CA THR A 351 -66.32 47.44 8.47
C THR A 351 -67.69 47.00 7.95
N MET A 352 -68.57 46.53 8.83
CA MET A 352 -69.97 46.39 8.49
C MET A 352 -70.47 47.81 8.26
N ALA A 353 -70.67 48.20 7.00
CA ALA A 353 -71.42 49.41 6.72
C ALA A 353 -72.80 49.23 7.35
N LEU A 354 -73.15 50.09 8.30
CA LEU A 354 -74.53 50.21 8.76
C LEU A 354 -75.33 50.67 7.53
N SER A 355 -76.18 49.80 6.98
CA SER A 355 -77.08 50.18 5.90
C SER A 355 -78.04 51.23 6.47
N SER A 356 -77.87 52.48 6.07
CA SER A 356 -78.79 53.57 6.39
C SER A 356 -80.05 53.48 5.53
N ASN A 357 -80.73 52.33 5.55
CA ASN A 357 -82.06 52.21 4.99
C ASN A 357 -83.06 52.70 6.05
N VAL A 358 -83.03 54.00 6.32
CA VAL A 358 -84.19 54.71 6.81
C VAL A 358 -84.86 55.24 5.55
N GLU A 359 -85.79 54.46 4.99
CA GLU A 359 -86.86 55.08 4.19
C GLU A 359 -87.79 55.73 5.19
N ASP A 360 -87.72 57.06 5.30
CA ASP A 360 -88.77 57.86 5.94
C ASP A 360 -90.06 57.65 5.12
N ILE A 361 -90.96 56.81 5.64
CA ILE A 361 -92.33 56.73 5.16
C ILE A 361 -93.10 57.85 5.88
N GLU A 362 -93.05 59.08 5.35
CA GLU A 362 -93.98 60.13 5.78
C GLU A 362 -95.39 59.79 5.25
N THR A 363 -96.17 59.05 6.03
CA THR A 363 -97.61 58.96 5.82
C THR A 363 -98.25 60.27 6.27
N GLU A 364 -98.84 61.04 5.35
CA GLU A 364 -99.53 62.30 5.63
C GLU A 364 -100.61 62.11 6.71
N VAL A 365 -100.50 62.87 7.80
CA VAL A 365 -101.48 62.86 8.90
C VAL A 365 -102.65 63.77 8.52
N THR A 366 -103.84 63.21 8.39
CA THR A 366 -105.06 63.98 8.07
C THR A 366 -106.05 63.92 9.23
N ILE A 367 -106.63 65.08 9.54
CA ILE A 367 -107.56 65.27 10.66
C ILE A 367 -108.95 65.55 10.07
N GLN A 368 -109.98 64.87 10.56
CA GLN A 368 -111.36 65.20 10.21
C GLN A 368 -111.69 66.64 10.61
N GLN A 369 -112.16 67.44 9.66
CA GLN A 369 -112.37 68.88 9.86
C GLN A 369 -113.67 69.22 10.61
N ALA A 370 -114.57 68.26 10.78
CA ALA A 370 -115.83 68.47 11.47
C ALA A 370 -116.19 67.25 12.33
N LEU A 371 -116.73 67.54 13.52
CA LEU A 371 -117.29 66.58 14.44
C LEU A 371 -118.73 66.96 14.75
N SER A 372 -119.60 65.97 14.83
CA SER A 372 -121.00 66.13 15.24
C SER A 372 -121.33 65.12 16.34
N PRO A 373 -120.89 65.35 17.59
CA PRO A 373 -121.11 64.40 18.69
C PRO A 373 -122.59 64.40 19.13
N ASN A 374 -123.45 63.70 18.40
CA ASN A 374 -124.90 63.63 18.62
C ASN A 374 -125.40 62.18 18.83
N GLY A 375 -124.52 61.18 18.72
CA GLY A 375 -124.80 59.76 18.96
C GLY A 375 -125.42 59.02 17.78
N ASP A 376 -125.40 59.59 16.57
CA ASP A 376 -125.95 58.95 15.36
C ASP A 376 -124.96 57.99 14.66
N GLY A 377 -123.74 57.88 15.18
CA GLY A 377 -122.66 57.03 14.67
C GLY A 377 -121.83 57.67 13.55
N ILE A 378 -122.15 58.90 13.13
CA ILE A 378 -121.46 59.63 12.05
C ILE A 378 -120.71 60.82 12.64
N ASN A 379 -119.39 60.85 12.48
CA ASN A 379 -118.50 61.93 12.97
C ASN A 379 -118.67 62.24 14.47
N ASP A 380 -119.09 61.25 15.27
CA ASP A 380 -119.25 61.37 16.72
C ASP A 380 -117.91 61.48 17.47
N ALA A 381 -116.82 60.99 16.87
CA ALA A 381 -115.49 60.93 17.47
C ALA A 381 -114.41 61.41 16.49
N LEU A 382 -113.33 61.98 17.03
CA LEU A 382 -112.19 62.46 16.26
C LEU A 382 -111.39 61.30 15.67
N ILE A 383 -111.38 61.17 14.35
CA ILE A 383 -110.50 60.21 13.67
C ILE A 383 -109.33 60.95 13.03
N ILE A 384 -108.11 60.56 13.39
CA ILE A 384 -106.86 61.08 12.81
C ILE A 384 -106.20 59.97 12.00
N SER A 385 -106.21 60.11 10.67
CA SER A 385 -105.64 59.10 9.76
C SER A 385 -104.12 59.27 9.65
N GLY A 386 -103.40 58.17 9.44
CA GLY A 386 -101.92 58.16 9.39
C GLY A 386 -101.23 58.10 10.76
N LEU A 387 -101.97 58.20 11.87
CA LEU A 387 -101.43 58.23 13.23
C LEU A 387 -100.82 56.88 13.69
N GLN A 388 -101.13 55.77 13.00
CA GLN A 388 -100.73 54.40 13.39
C GLN A 388 -99.20 54.21 13.45
N ASN A 389 -98.46 55.03 12.71
CA ASN A 389 -96.99 55.00 12.69
C ASN A 389 -96.36 55.84 13.82
N TYR A 390 -97.17 56.61 14.57
CA TYR A 390 -96.72 57.53 15.62
C TYR A 390 -97.16 57.03 17.00
N ARG A 391 -96.49 55.97 17.48
CA ARG A 391 -96.81 55.27 18.75
C ARG A 391 -96.77 56.16 20.01
N TYR A 392 -96.12 57.32 19.94
CA TYR A 392 -96.02 58.28 21.03
C TYR A 392 -96.61 59.66 20.68
N ASN A 393 -97.64 59.68 19.82
CA ASN A 393 -98.31 60.92 19.42
C ASN A 393 -98.88 61.67 20.65
N THR A 394 -99.05 62.99 20.53
CA THR A 394 -99.77 63.78 21.53
C THR A 394 -100.83 64.61 20.82
N VAL A 395 -102.09 64.39 21.15
CA VAL A 395 -103.22 65.13 20.59
C VAL A 395 -103.62 66.22 21.58
N VAL A 396 -103.77 67.44 21.06
CA VAL A 396 -104.11 68.64 21.82
C VAL A 396 -105.26 69.33 21.12
N ILE A 397 -106.39 69.49 21.81
CA ILE A 397 -107.56 70.24 21.32
C ILE A 397 -107.64 71.54 22.12
N MET A 398 -107.72 72.66 21.42
CA MET A 398 -107.89 73.98 22.01
C MET A 398 -109.17 74.63 21.45
N ASN A 399 -109.80 75.51 22.22
CA ASN A 399 -110.89 76.33 21.71
C ASN A 399 -110.34 77.51 20.88
N THR A 400 -111.23 78.25 20.23
CA THR A 400 -110.87 79.40 19.38
C THR A 400 -110.20 80.55 20.15
N SER A 401 -110.27 80.55 21.48
CA SER A 401 -109.59 81.51 22.35
C SER A 401 -108.21 81.02 22.83
N GLY A 402 -107.74 79.86 22.34
CA GLY A 402 -106.45 79.27 22.69
C GLY A 402 -106.42 78.54 24.04
N ILE A 403 -107.57 78.30 24.67
CA ILE A 403 -107.66 77.55 25.93
C ILE A 403 -107.63 76.05 25.62
N LEU A 404 -106.78 75.30 26.34
CA LEU A 404 -106.72 73.85 26.25
C LEU A 404 -108.04 73.22 26.69
N VAL A 405 -108.63 72.40 25.81
CA VAL A 405 -109.88 71.67 26.06
C VAL A 405 -109.58 70.19 26.33
N TYR A 406 -108.61 69.61 25.63
CA TYR A 406 -108.24 68.20 25.77
C TYR A 406 -106.78 67.97 25.42
N LYS A 407 -106.09 67.10 26.17
CA LYS A 407 -104.72 66.66 25.87
C LYS A 407 -104.57 65.19 26.24
N THR A 408 -104.00 64.41 25.33
CA THR A 408 -103.60 63.04 25.62
C THR A 408 -102.32 62.66 24.88
N THR A 409 -101.61 61.67 25.41
CA THR A 409 -100.42 61.08 24.79
C THR A 409 -100.74 59.62 24.44
N GLY A 410 -100.39 59.19 23.24
CA GLY A 410 -100.72 57.89 22.69
C GLY A 410 -102.18 57.77 22.25
N TYR A 411 -102.73 58.81 21.61
CA TYR A 411 -104.08 58.77 21.06
C TYR A 411 -104.21 57.60 20.06
N ASP A 412 -105.31 56.86 20.15
CA ASP A 412 -105.66 55.75 19.27
C ASP A 412 -107.13 55.93 18.83
N ASN A 413 -107.38 55.87 17.52
CA ASN A 413 -108.73 55.99 16.97
C ASN A 413 -109.67 54.86 17.43
N ASN A 414 -109.15 53.76 17.97
CA ASN A 414 -109.92 52.61 18.41
C ASN A 414 -110.38 52.71 19.87
N THR A 415 -109.77 53.59 20.67
CA THR A 415 -110.21 53.87 22.04
C THR A 415 -111.32 54.92 21.97
N LYS A 416 -112.55 54.48 21.70
CA LYS A 416 -113.75 55.33 21.65
C LYS A 416 -114.08 55.94 23.01
#